data_AF-A0A420IBN7-F1
#
_entry.id   AF-A0A420IBN7-F1
#
_cell.length_a   1.000
_cell.length_b   1.000
_cell.length_c   1.000
_cell.angle_alpha   90.00
_cell.angle_beta   90.00
_cell.angle_gamma   90.00
#
_symmetry.space_group_name_H-M   'P 1'
#
loop_
_entity.id
_entity.type
_entity.pdbx_description
1 polymer ?
#
loop_
_entity_poly.entity_id
_entity_poly.type
_entity_poly.pdbx_seq_one_letter_code
_entity_poly.pdbx_strand_id
1 'polypeptide(L)' 'MSVVGVDFGTAGTVIAVARNRGVDVITNEVSNRSTP' A
#
# COMPACT_ATOMS: atom_id res chain seq x y z
N MET A 1 15.43 1.55 -7.79
CA MET A 1 14.64 0.54 -7.04
C MET A 1 13.62 1.31 -6.19
N SER A 2 12.35 0.90 -6.17
CA SER A 2 11.31 1.60 -5.39
C SER A 2 11.19 0.97 -3.99
N VAL A 3 10.89 1.78 -2.99
CA VAL A 3 10.75 1.34 -1.59
C VAL A 3 9.26 1.12 -1.31
N VAL A 4 8.93 -0.04 -0.73
CA VAL A 4 7.56 -0.42 -0.35
C VAL A 4 7.44 -0.35 1.17
N GLY A 5 6.44 0.37 1.65
CA GLY A 5 5.98 0.33 3.04
C GLY A 5 4.78 -0.59 3.15
N VAL A 6 4.76 -1.41 4.20
CA VAL A 6 3.66 -2.33 4.50
C VAL A 6 3.25 -2.10 5.95
N ASP A 7 1.97 -1.79 6.15
CA ASP A 7 1.34 -1.65 7.47
C ASP A 7 0.52 -2.91 7.76
N PHE A 8 0.90 -3.69 8.77
CA PHE A 8 0.20 -4.90 9.21
C PHE A 8 -0.76 -4.60 10.37
N GLY A 9 -1.88 -3.97 10.03
CA GLY A 9 -2.96 -3.72 10.98
C GLY A 9 -3.75 -4.98 11.35
N THR A 10 -4.37 -4.98 12.52
CA THR A 10 -5.14 -6.12 13.05
C THR A 10 -6.33 -6.53 12.19
N ALA A 11 -6.95 -5.58 11.48
CA ALA A 11 -8.14 -5.82 10.64
C ALA A 11 -7.87 -5.67 9.13
N GLY A 12 -6.62 -5.40 8.76
CA GLY A 12 -6.24 -5.22 7.37
C GLY A 12 -4.84 -4.63 7.20
N THR A 13 -4.28 -4.87 6.03
CA THR A 13 -2.97 -4.44 5.56
C THR A 13 -3.10 -3.35 4.51
N VAL A 14 -2.29 -2.30 4.65
CA VAL A 14 -2.15 -1.22 3.65
C VAL A 14 -0.74 -1.25 3.07
N ILE A 15 -0.66 -1.13 1.74
CA ILE A 15 0.61 -1.11 1.01
C ILE A 15 0.78 0.26 0.35
N ALA A 16 1.93 0.89 0.59
CA ALA A 16 2.29 2.15 -0.03
C ALA A 16 3.67 2.09 -0.66
N VAL A 17 3.90 2.89 -1.70
CA VAL A 17 5.16 2.91 -2.44
C VAL A 17 5.71 4.33 -2.57
N ALA A 18 7.01 4.49 -2.33
CA ALA A 18 7.70 5.75 -2.58
C ALA A 18 8.07 5.85 -4.07
N ARG A 19 7.43 6.78 -4.79
CA ARG A 19 7.66 7.04 -6.22
C ARG A 19 7.33 8.49 -6.57
N ASN A 20 7.90 9.02 -7.65
CA ASN A 20 7.55 10.34 -8.21
C ASN A 20 7.58 11.52 -7.23
N ARG A 21 8.52 11.53 -6.26
CA ARG A 21 8.61 12.53 -5.17
C ARG A 21 7.41 12.54 -4.21
N GLY A 22 6.64 11.45 -4.15
CA GLY A 22 5.52 11.25 -3.23
C GLY A 22 5.41 9.80 -2.73
N VAL A 23 4.31 9.53 -2.04
CA VAL A 23 3.94 8.21 -1.54
C VAL A 23 2.53 7.89 -2.02
N ASP A 24 2.41 6.80 -2.78
CA ASP A 24 1.13 6.36 -3.33
C ASP A 24 0.64 5.11 -2.60
N VAL A 25 -0.64 5.07 -2.22
CA VAL A 25 -1.30 3.87 -1.69
C VAL A 25 -1.74 2.99 -2.85
N ILE A 26 -1.37 1.72 -2.82
CA ILE A 26 -1.62 0.75 -3.88
C ILE A 26 -2.98 0.10 -3.68
N THR A 27 -3.72 -0.12 -4.78
CA THR A 27 -4.94 -0.91 -4.79
C THR A 27 -4.65 -2.39 -4.99
N ASN A 28 -5.45 -3.25 -4.38
CA ASN A 28 -5.43 -4.69 -4.59
C ASN A 28 -6.21 -5.12 -5.85
N GLU A 29 -6.34 -6.43 -6.07
CA GLU A 29 -6.95 -7.05 -7.24
C GLU A 29 -8.44 -6.75 -7.42
N VAL A 30 -9.13 -6.31 -6.36
CA VAL A 30 -10.54 -5.88 -6.39
C VAL A 30 -10.69 -4.37 -6.22
N SER A 31 -9.63 -3.61 -6.50
CA SER A 31 -9.62 -2.13 -6.47
C SER A 31 -9.80 -1.50 -5.09
N ASN A 32 -9.58 -2.24 -4.00
CA ASN A 32 -9.57 -1.70 -2.64
C ASN A 32 -8.16 -1.23 -2.26
N ARG A 33 -8.05 -0.20 -1.40
CA ARG A 33 -6.77 0.32 -0.89
C ARG A 33 -6.29 -0.31 0.42
N SER A 34 -6.97 -1.37 0.85
CA SER A 34 -6.64 -2.17 2.02
C SER A 34 -7.04 -3.62 1.74
N THR A 35 -6.24 -4.56 2.18
CA THR A 35 -6.52 -5.99 2.11
C THR A 35 -6.78 -6.50 3.52
N PRO A 36 -7.91 -7.17 3.82
CA PRO A 36 -8.13 -7.81 5.12
C PRO A 36 -6.99 -8.74 5.54
#